data_AF-A0A818TNA4-F1
#
_entry.id   AF-A0A818TNA4-F1
#
_cell.length_a   1.000
_cell.length_b   1.000
_cell.length_c   1.000
_cell.angle_alpha   90.00
_cell.angle_beta   90.00
_cell.angle_gamma   90.00
#
_symmetry.space_group_name_H-M   'P 1'
#
loop_
_entity.id
_entity.type
_entity.pdbx_description
1 polymer ?
#
loop_
_entity_poly.entity_id
_entity_poly.type
_entity_poly.pdbx_seq_one_letter_code
_entity_poly.pdbx_strand_id
1 'polypeptide(L)'
;MMIWLKKLKIKDDLAVAPLTINYAREKQIDFTKPFLSLGIAILFKLPKREKAGLFSFLSPLSLEIWIYTFAAVFTVSFILLLIARCSPDEWRNPYPCDTDYDILENRFTISNTLWFSIGTLMQQGIIQQKF
;
A
#
# COMPACT_ATOMS: atom_id res chain seq x y z
N MET A 1 -16.68 46.12 63.06
CA MET A 1 -16.66 44.71 62.61
C MET A 1 -15.84 44.65 61.33
N MET A 2 -14.53 44.78 61.46
CA MET A 2 -13.53 43.69 61.41
C MET A 2 -13.11 43.39 59.97
N ILE A 3 -12.19 44.23 59.50
CA ILE A 3 -11.45 44.13 58.24
C ILE A 3 -10.50 42.94 58.36
N TRP A 4 -10.71 41.89 57.57
CA TRP A 4 -9.74 40.79 57.45
C TRP A 4 -8.66 41.17 56.44
N LEU A 5 -7.50 41.60 56.94
CA LEU A 5 -6.26 41.58 56.17
C LEU A 5 -5.84 40.11 55.99
N LYS A 6 -5.92 39.62 54.76
CA LYS A 6 -5.41 38.32 54.35
C LYS A 6 -3.88 38.36 54.50
N LYS A 7 -3.38 37.82 55.62
CA LYS A 7 -1.96 37.77 55.97
C LYS A 7 -1.25 36.79 55.02
N LEU A 8 -0.64 37.29 53.96
CA LEU A 8 0.34 36.53 53.17
C LEU A 8 1.62 36.43 54.02
N LYS A 9 2.03 35.22 54.39
CA LYS A 9 3.35 34.96 55.00
C LYS A 9 4.40 35.14 53.89
N ILE A 10 4.91 36.36 53.73
CA ILE A 10 6.02 36.66 52.83
C ILE A 10 7.29 36.17 53.55
N LYS A 11 7.89 35.09 53.04
CA LYS A 11 9.22 34.62 53.49
C LYS A 11 10.33 35.01 52.52
N ASP A 12 9.97 35.37 51.28
CA ASP A 12 10.89 35.70 50.21
C ASP A 12 10.38 36.94 49.46
N ASP A 13 11.26 37.91 49.19
CA ASP A 13 10.91 39.20 48.58
C ASP A 13 10.91 39.16 47.03
N LEU A 14 11.53 38.15 46.43
CA LEU A 14 11.60 37.96 44.97
C LEU A 14 11.82 36.48 44.62
N ALA A 15 11.11 35.97 43.60
CA ALA A 15 11.33 34.63 43.07
C ALA A 15 11.58 34.68 41.55
N VAL A 16 12.62 33.99 41.09
CA VAL A 16 12.98 33.86 39.67
C VAL A 16 12.90 32.39 39.27
N ALA A 17 11.89 32.03 38.49
CA ALA A 17 11.62 30.65 38.08
C ALA A 17 10.81 30.63 36.76
N PRO A 18 10.82 29.50 36.00
CA PRO A 18 9.95 29.31 34.85
C PRO A 18 8.50 29.11 35.31
N LEU A 19 7.82 30.21 35.63
CA LEU A 19 6.47 30.20 36.15
C LEU A 19 5.49 30.74 35.11
N THR A 20 4.46 29.97 34.79
CA THR A 20 3.36 30.43 33.93
C THR A 20 2.46 31.39 34.70
N ILE A 21 2.22 32.57 34.12
CA ILE A 21 1.28 33.58 34.62
C ILE A 21 -0.15 33.06 34.39
N ASN A 22 -0.97 33.03 35.44
CA ASN A 22 -2.37 32.64 35.37
C ASN A 22 -3.20 33.52 36.33
N TYR A 23 -4.47 33.77 36.00
CA TYR A 23 -5.36 34.68 36.71
C TYR A 23 -5.47 34.40 38.23
N ALA A 24 -5.55 33.12 38.60
CA ALA A 24 -5.65 32.72 40.01
C ALA A 24 -4.39 33.07 40.84
N ARG A 25 -3.23 33.16 40.18
CA ARG A 25 -1.93 33.50 40.82
C ARG A 25 -1.74 35.01 40.90
N GLU A 26 -2.14 35.74 39.87
CA GLU A 26 -2.08 37.21 39.81
C GLU A 26 -2.91 37.87 40.94
N LYS A 27 -3.98 37.23 41.41
CA LYS A 27 -4.76 37.72 42.57
C LYS A 27 -4.00 37.70 43.90
N GLN A 28 -2.89 36.97 44.00
CA GLN A 28 -2.16 36.74 45.25
C GLN A 28 -0.74 37.33 45.23
N ILE A 29 -0.13 37.47 44.05
CA ILE A 29 1.23 37.99 43.83
C ILE A 29 1.28 38.79 42.52
N ASP A 30 2.09 39.83 42.48
CA ASP A 30 2.29 40.67 41.30
C ASP A 30 3.37 40.09 40.37
N PHE A 31 3.15 40.16 39.06
CA PHE A 31 4.09 39.71 38.02
C PHE A 31 4.62 40.88 37.20
N THR A 32 5.87 40.77 36.73
CA THR A 32 6.42 41.66 35.70
C THR A 32 5.93 41.25 34.30
N LYS A 33 6.17 42.11 33.30
CA LYS A 33 5.86 41.77 31.90
C LYS A 33 6.62 40.49 31.49
N PRO A 34 5.95 39.52 30.83
CA PRO A 34 6.58 38.27 30.44
C PRO A 34 7.76 38.53 29.50
N PHE A 35 8.90 37.91 29.79
CA PHE A 35 10.11 38.00 28.95
C PHE A 35 10.14 36.92 27.85
N LEU A 36 9.22 35.95 27.88
CA LEU A 36 9.19 34.78 26.99
C LEU A 36 7.75 34.40 26.66
N SER A 37 7.44 34.23 25.38
CA SER A 37 6.14 33.72 24.90
C SER A 37 6.24 32.22 24.60
N LEU A 38 5.81 31.38 25.54
CA LEU A 38 5.74 29.92 25.39
C LEU A 38 4.30 29.45 25.18
N GLY A 39 4.12 28.39 24.38
CA GLY A 39 2.87 27.65 24.23
C GLY A 39 3.01 26.19 24.68
N ILE A 40 1.89 25.49 24.81
CA ILE A 40 1.88 24.05 25.12
C ILE A 40 2.16 23.29 23.82
N ALA A 41 3.18 22.43 23.82
CA ALA A 41 3.50 21.55 22.70
C ALA A 41 3.44 20.09 23.15
N ILE A 42 2.97 19.21 22.25
CA ILE A 42 2.94 17.77 22.48
C ILE A 42 4.24 17.18 21.92
N LEU A 43 5.05 16.60 22.81
CA LEU A 43 6.23 15.85 22.41
C LEU A 43 5.85 14.37 22.26
N PHE A 44 6.03 13.80 21.07
CA PHE A 44 5.88 12.37 20.82
C PHE A 44 7.17 11.78 20.26
N LYS A 45 7.37 10.49 20.53
CA LYS A 45 8.49 9.73 19.99
C LYS A 45 8.30 9.54 18.48
N LEU A 46 9.36 9.76 17.70
CA LEU A 46 9.34 9.46 16.27
C LEU A 46 8.92 8.00 16.05
N PRO A 47 7.89 7.72 15.22
CA PRO A 47 7.52 6.36 14.91
C PRO A 47 8.71 5.67 14.25
N LYS A 48 9.06 4.47 14.74
CA LYS A 48 10.07 3.63 14.08
C LYS A 48 9.50 3.25 12.72
N ARG A 49 10.12 3.71 11.64
CA ARG A 49 9.78 3.23 10.29
C ARG A 49 10.05 1.74 10.25
N GLU A 50 9.02 0.93 10.05
CA GLU A 50 9.24 -0.48 9.76
C GLU A 50 10.06 -0.58 8.48
N LYS A 51 11.05 -1.47 8.47
CA LYS A 51 11.86 -1.71 7.29
C LYS A 51 10.93 -2.28 6.22
N ALA A 52 10.88 -1.66 5.04
CA ALA A 52 10.11 -2.20 3.93
C ALA A 52 10.54 -3.65 3.70
N GLY A 53 9.60 -4.58 3.85
CA GLY A 53 9.84 -6.00 3.59
C GLY A 53 10.15 -6.22 2.12
N LEU A 54 10.82 -7.34 1.80
CA LEU A 54 11.17 -7.71 0.41
C LEU A 54 9.94 -7.77 -0.52
N PHE A 55 8.76 -8.03 0.03
CA PHE A 55 7.48 -8.11 -0.70
C PHE A 55 6.63 -6.84 -0.57
N SER A 56 7.22 -5.70 -0.22
CA SER A 56 6.49 -4.42 -0.16
C SER A 56 5.86 -4.04 -1.50
N PHE A 57 6.39 -4.53 -2.62
CA PHE A 57 5.79 -4.33 -3.95
C PHE A 57 4.46 -5.08 -4.15
N LEU A 58 4.24 -6.19 -3.42
CA LEU A 58 2.98 -6.94 -3.46
C LEU A 58 1.94 -6.40 -2.46
N SER A 59 2.36 -5.59 -1.47
CA SER A 59 1.46 -4.96 -0.48
C SER A 59 0.25 -4.18 -1.03
N PRO A 60 0.30 -3.50 -2.21
CA PRO A 60 -0.90 -2.85 -2.75
C PRO A 60 -2.00 -3.83 -3.17
N LEU A 61 -1.69 -5.12 -3.36
CA LEU A 61 -2.67 -6.15 -3.74
C LEU A 61 -2.78 -7.20 -2.64
N SER A 62 -4.01 -7.43 -2.14
CA SER A 62 -4.26 -8.46 -1.12
C SER A 62 -3.90 -9.86 -1.61
N LEU A 63 -3.46 -10.72 -0.69
CA LEU A 63 -3.13 -12.13 -0.96
C LEU A 63 -4.32 -12.88 -1.58
N GLU A 64 -5.55 -12.52 -1.18
CA GLU A 64 -6.77 -13.09 -1.76
C GLU A 64 -6.86 -12.85 -3.27
N ILE A 65 -6.57 -11.63 -3.72
CA ILE A 65 -6.63 -11.26 -5.14
C ILE A 65 -5.54 -11.96 -5.93
N TRP A 66 -4.37 -12.19 -5.33
CA TRP A 66 -3.31 -13.00 -5.95
C TRP A 66 -3.79 -14.43 -6.22
N ILE A 67 -4.46 -15.06 -5.25
CA ILE A 67 -5.02 -16.41 -5.43
C ILE A 67 -6.06 -16.42 -6.55
N TYR A 68 -6.98 -15.45 -6.58
CA TYR A 68 -7.96 -15.33 -7.66
C TYR A 68 -7.29 -15.12 -9.03
N THR A 69 -6.20 -14.34 -9.09
CA THR A 69 -5.43 -14.10 -10.32
C THR A 69 -4.82 -15.40 -10.85
N PHE A 70 -4.18 -16.20 -9.99
CA PHE A 70 -3.65 -17.50 -10.42
C PHE A 70 -4.77 -18.45 -10.89
N ALA A 71 -5.87 -18.54 -10.14
CA ALA A 71 -7.01 -19.37 -10.51
C ALA A 71 -7.60 -18.96 -11.88
N ALA A 72 -7.70 -17.67 -12.16
CA ALA A 72 -8.17 -17.16 -13.44
C ALA A 72 -7.23 -17.55 -14.59
N VAL A 73 -5.91 -17.40 -14.43
CA VAL A 73 -4.92 -17.80 -15.45
C VAL A 73 -5.01 -19.29 -15.79
N PHE A 74 -5.15 -20.15 -14.77
CA PHE A 74 -5.35 -21.60 -14.98
C PHE A 74 -6.68 -21.90 -15.68
N THR A 75 -7.76 -21.24 -15.26
CA THR A 75 -9.10 -21.45 -15.84
C THR A 75 -9.14 -21.06 -17.31
N VAL A 76 -8.59 -19.89 -17.67
CA VAL A 76 -8.52 -19.43 -19.06
C VAL A 76 -7.67 -20.36 -19.91
N SER A 77 -6.50 -20.79 -19.40
CA SER A 77 -5.64 -21.75 -20.10
C SER A 77 -6.35 -23.09 -20.35
N PHE A 78 -7.11 -23.57 -19.35
CA PHE A 78 -7.88 -24.81 -19.47
C PHE A 78 -9.01 -24.70 -20.49
N ILE A 79 -9.76 -23.60 -20.48
CA ILE A 79 -10.83 -23.35 -21.46
C ILE A 79 -10.25 -23.28 -22.88
N LEU A 80 -9.12 -22.58 -23.07
CA LEU A 80 -8.44 -22.51 -24.36
C LEU A 80 -7.96 -23.89 -24.84
N LEU A 81 -7.44 -24.73 -23.94
CA LEU A 81 -7.06 -26.11 -24.28
C LEU A 81 -8.27 -26.97 -24.68
N LEU A 82 -9.41 -26.82 -24.01
CA LEU A 82 -10.63 -27.54 -24.38
C LEU A 82 -11.13 -27.12 -25.76
N ILE A 83 -11.18 -25.81 -26.03
CA ILE A 83 -11.58 -25.27 -27.34
C ILE A 83 -10.63 -25.79 -28.43
N ALA A 84 -9.32 -25.75 -28.19
CA ALA A 84 -8.31 -26.17 -29.15
C ALA A 84 -8.30 -27.68 -29.44
N ARG A 85 -8.80 -28.50 -28.51
CA ARG A 85 -8.93 -29.95 -28.73
C ARG A 85 -10.30 -30.35 -29.29
N CYS A 86 -11.35 -29.58 -29.00
CA CYS A 86 -12.69 -29.83 -29.52
C CYS A 86 -12.94 -29.21 -30.90
N SER A 87 -12.18 -28.18 -31.30
CA SER A 87 -12.30 -27.55 -32.61
C SER A 87 -11.44 -28.27 -33.67
N PRO A 88 -12.04 -28.89 -34.70
CA PRO A 88 -11.29 -29.52 -35.78
C PRO A 88 -10.49 -28.51 -36.62
N ASP A 89 -10.97 -27.25 -36.69
CA ASP A 89 -10.41 -26.19 -37.56
C ASP A 89 -9.07 -25.62 -37.07
N GLU A 90 -8.67 -25.90 -35.82
CA GLU A 90 -7.40 -25.43 -35.27
C GLU A 90 -6.22 -26.34 -35.61
N TRP A 91 -6.49 -27.57 -36.05
CA TRP A 91 -5.49 -28.51 -36.50
C TRP A 91 -5.02 -28.06 -37.89
N ARG A 92 -3.80 -27.50 -37.96
CA ARG A 92 -3.25 -26.98 -39.20
C ARG A 92 -2.11 -27.86 -39.71
N ASN A 93 -2.08 -28.04 -41.02
CA ASN A 93 -0.94 -28.64 -41.69
C ASN A 93 0.25 -27.66 -41.63
N PRO A 94 1.41 -28.05 -41.06
CA PRO A 94 2.60 -27.20 -41.03
C PRO A 94 3.16 -26.87 -42.43
N TYR A 95 2.86 -27.69 -43.45
CA TYR A 95 3.27 -27.48 -44.84
C TYR A 95 2.05 -27.33 -45.76
N PRO A 96 1.56 -26.11 -46.02
CA PRO A 96 0.34 -25.88 -46.79
C PRO A 96 0.43 -26.33 -48.27
N CYS A 97 1.63 -26.67 -48.75
CA CYS A 97 1.90 -27.08 -50.12
C CYS A 97 1.81 -28.60 -50.35
N ASP A 98 1.78 -29.42 -49.29
CA ASP A 98 1.61 -30.87 -49.38
C ASP A 98 0.23 -31.26 -48.86
N THR A 99 -0.63 -31.78 -49.74
CA THR A 99 -2.01 -32.17 -49.39
C THR A 99 -2.12 -33.52 -48.66
N ASP A 100 -1.05 -34.33 -48.68
CA ASP A 100 -0.99 -35.68 -48.09
C ASP A 100 -0.20 -35.73 -46.77
N TYR A 101 -0.29 -34.67 -45.95
CA TYR A 101 0.38 -34.62 -44.65
C TYR A 101 -0.54 -35.12 -43.52
N ASP A 102 -0.30 -36.32 -43.02
CA ASP A 102 -1.13 -36.98 -41.99
C ASP A 102 -0.96 -36.39 -40.58
N ILE A 103 0.08 -35.55 -40.36
CA ILE A 103 0.40 -34.99 -39.04
C ILE A 103 -0.08 -33.53 -38.99
N LEU A 104 -1.23 -33.30 -38.35
CA LEU A 104 -1.72 -31.95 -38.08
C LEU A 104 -1.17 -31.45 -36.74
N GLU A 105 -0.69 -30.21 -36.70
CA GLU A 105 -0.16 -29.60 -35.49
C GLU A 105 -1.15 -28.60 -34.88
N ASN A 106 -1.28 -28.64 -33.56
CA ASN A 106 -2.03 -27.66 -32.80
C ASN A 106 -1.06 -26.66 -32.14
N ARG A 107 -1.17 -25.37 -32.49
CA ARG A 107 -0.33 -24.31 -31.90
C ARG A 107 -0.64 -24.05 -30.43
N PHE A 108 -1.79 -24.49 -29.91
CA PHE A 108 -2.18 -24.39 -28.51
C PHE A 108 -1.75 -25.62 -27.70
N THR A 109 -0.45 -25.72 -27.43
CA THR A 109 0.07 -26.66 -26.41
C THR A 109 -0.15 -26.11 -24.99
N ILE A 110 -0.06 -26.97 -23.96
CA ILE A 110 -0.25 -26.58 -22.56
C ILE A 110 0.69 -25.42 -22.18
N SER A 111 1.97 -25.51 -22.56
CA SER A 111 2.95 -24.47 -22.27
C SER A 111 2.66 -23.17 -23.04
N ASN A 112 2.18 -23.26 -24.29
CA ASN A 112 1.90 -22.06 -25.10
C ASN A 112 0.62 -21.34 -24.64
N THR A 113 -0.42 -22.08 -24.25
CA THR A 113 -1.68 -21.52 -23.71
C THR A 113 -1.48 -20.85 -22.35
N LEU A 114 -0.63 -21.43 -21.50
CA LEU A 114 -0.23 -20.81 -20.23
C LEU A 114 0.56 -19.52 -20.47
N TRP A 115 1.54 -19.56 -21.37
CA TRP A 115 2.32 -18.38 -21.73
C TRP A 115 1.45 -17.28 -22.36
N PHE A 116 0.51 -17.66 -23.23
CA PHE A 116 -0.49 -16.77 -23.82
C PHE A 116 -1.37 -16.10 -22.74
N SER A 117 -1.90 -16.88 -21.79
CA SER A 117 -2.75 -16.37 -20.72
C SER A 117 -2.01 -15.38 -19.80
N ILE A 118 -0.73 -15.63 -19.53
CA ILE A 118 0.13 -14.71 -18.77
C ILE A 118 0.44 -13.44 -19.58
N GLY A 119 0.80 -13.58 -20.86
CA GLY A 119 1.12 -12.46 -21.73
C GLY A 119 -0.05 -11.48 -21.91
N THR A 120 -1.27 -12.01 -22.09
CA THR A 120 -2.49 -11.19 -22.17
C THR A 120 -2.80 -10.46 -20.87
N LEU A 121 -2.59 -11.08 -19.71
CA LEU A 121 -2.78 -10.45 -18.39
C LEU A 121 -1.79 -9.29 -18.15
N MET A 122 -0.54 -9.46 -18.59
CA MET A 122 0.48 -8.41 -18.45
C MET A 122 0.36 -7.30 -19.51
N GLN A 123 -0.68 -7.32 -20.35
CA GLN A 123 -0.86 -6.42 -21.49
C GLN A 123 0.35 -6.37 -22.42
N GLN A 124 1.19 -7.41 -22.39
CA GLN A 124 2.29 -7.54 -23.31
C GLN A 124 1.69 -8.01 -24.63
N GLY A 125 1.63 -7.09 -25.60
CA GLY A 125 1.13 -7.38 -26.93
C GLY A 125 1.85 -8.60 -27.50
N ILE A 126 1.07 -9.66 -27.76
CA ILE A 126 1.58 -10.83 -28.46
C ILE A 126 1.79 -10.36 -29.90
N ILE A 127 3.04 -10.35 -30.35
CA ILE A 127 3.34 -10.25 -31.77
C ILE A 127 2.58 -11.41 -32.41
N GLN A 128 1.47 -11.08 -33.07
CA GLN A 128 0.78 -11.94 -34.03
C GLN A 128 1.89 -12.67 -34.79
N GLN A 129 1.96 -14.00 -34.66
CA GLN A 129 2.81 -14.79 -35.56
C GLN A 129 2.32 -14.45 -36.95
N LYS A 130 3.10 -13.59 -37.59
CA LYS A 130 2.87 -12.99 -38.90
C LYS A 130 2.62 -14.15 -39.87
N PHE A 131 1.54 -13.99 -40.63
CA PHE A 131 1.10 -14.75 -41.80
C PHE A 131 2.10 -15.77 -42.36
#